data_AF-A0A953BZV9-F1
#
_entry.id   AF-A0A953BZV9-F1
#
_cell.length_a   1.000
_cell.length_b   1.000
_cell.length_c   1.000
_cell.angle_alpha   90.00
_cell.angle_beta   90.00
_cell.angle_gamma   90.00
#
_symmetry.space_group_name_H-M   'P 1'
#
loop_
_entity.id
_entity.type
_entity.pdbx_description
1 polymer ?
#
loop_
_entity_poly.entity_id
_entity_poly.type
_entity_poly.pdbx_seq_one_letter_code
_entity_poly.pdbx_strand_id
1 'polypeptide(L)'
;MEHYRTRILSRTDREPPPLTALLAPEGVPRLRGDHDLNPPDAHVWVEPEERPSLRAAAVLVPVIEHAHGPHVLLTRRAEHLGTHSGQVAFPGGKIDPGETPAEAALREAEEEVGLARAHVTVAGYLDAYETGTGFRILPVVAFVTPGFSLTISPHEVAEAFEVPLEFLMDPANHQRHSAVWRGRRREYYAMPYNGHYIWGATAGMLKNMYDRLYGD
;
A
#
# COMPACT_ATOMS: atom_id res chain seq x y z
N MET A 1 -12.05 -3.14 -18.37
CA MET A 1 -10.71 -3.56 -17.88
C MET A 1 -10.04 -4.57 -18.83
N GLU A 2 -9.96 -4.31 -20.13
CA GLU A 2 -9.12 -5.12 -21.03
C GLU A 2 -7.67 -4.61 -20.94
N HIS A 3 -6.68 -5.50 -20.97
CA HIS A 3 -5.24 -5.19 -20.94
C HIS A 3 -4.63 -4.67 -19.62
N TYR A 4 -5.27 -4.87 -18.46
CA TYR A 4 -4.72 -4.44 -17.17
C TYR A 4 -3.30 -4.97 -16.92
N ARG A 5 -3.03 -6.22 -17.32
CA ARG A 5 -1.72 -6.88 -17.15
C ARG A 5 -0.61 -6.14 -17.90
N THR A 6 -0.85 -5.85 -19.17
CA THR A 6 0.09 -5.09 -20.02
C THR A 6 0.35 -3.70 -19.47
N ARG A 7 -0.70 -3.02 -18.98
CA ARG A 7 -0.58 -1.69 -18.38
C ARG A 7 0.24 -1.72 -17.09
N ILE A 8 -0.01 -2.67 -16.21
CA ILE A 8 0.77 -2.85 -14.97
C ILE A 8 2.25 -3.09 -15.32
N LEU A 9 2.53 -4.08 -16.18
CA LEU A 9 3.90 -4.43 -16.56
C LEU A 9 4.69 -3.30 -17.23
N SER A 10 4.02 -2.40 -17.96
CA SER A 10 4.69 -1.28 -18.62
C SER A 10 4.88 -0.05 -17.73
N ARG A 11 4.22 -0.01 -16.57
CA ARG A 11 4.17 1.15 -15.68
C ARG A 11 4.63 0.86 -14.25
N THR A 12 5.08 -0.35 -13.94
CA THR A 12 5.81 -0.68 -12.70
C THR A 12 7.30 -0.72 -12.95
N ASP A 13 8.09 -0.27 -11.98
CA ASP A 13 9.54 -0.38 -12.05
C ASP A 13 9.95 -1.86 -11.84
N ARG A 14 10.97 -2.34 -12.56
CA ARG A 14 11.38 -3.76 -12.49
C ARG A 14 12.20 -4.08 -11.24
N GLU A 15 12.98 -3.11 -10.79
CA GLU A 15 13.87 -3.24 -9.64
C GLU A 15 13.48 -2.19 -8.60
N PRO A 16 13.52 -2.53 -7.30
CA PRO A 16 13.29 -1.55 -6.25
C PRO A 16 14.54 -0.65 -6.11
N PRO A 17 14.40 0.57 -5.55
CA PRO A 17 15.56 1.33 -5.15
C PRO A 17 16.34 0.58 -4.05
N PRO A 18 17.67 0.76 -3.94
CA PRO A 18 18.44 0.25 -2.81
C PRO A 18 17.86 0.74 -1.48
N LEU A 19 17.81 -0.12 -0.46
CA LEU A 19 17.27 0.26 0.86
C LEU A 19 18.01 1.45 1.49
N THR A 20 19.31 1.57 1.23
CA THR A 20 20.12 2.72 1.66
C THR A 20 19.63 4.03 1.07
N ALA A 21 19.31 4.05 -0.24
CA ALA A 21 18.72 5.20 -0.91
C ALA A 21 17.28 5.44 -0.44
N LEU A 22 16.50 4.36 -0.25
CA LEU A 22 15.14 4.44 0.29
C LEU A 22 15.11 5.10 1.66
N LEU A 23 16.14 4.91 2.51
CA LEU A 23 16.18 5.43 3.87
C LEU A 23 17.02 6.71 4.01
N ALA A 24 17.66 7.18 2.94
CA ALA A 24 18.42 8.42 2.96
C ALA A 24 17.50 9.63 3.19
N PRO A 25 17.88 10.68 3.94
CA PRO A 25 16.99 11.80 4.25
C PRO A 25 16.27 12.40 3.04
N GLU A 26 16.98 12.55 1.92
CA GLU A 26 16.50 13.04 0.63
C GLU A 26 15.45 12.13 -0.04
N GLY A 27 15.44 10.85 0.32
CA GLY A 27 14.57 9.84 -0.27
C GLY A 27 14.94 9.45 -1.70
N VAL A 28 13.98 8.82 -2.37
CA VAL A 28 14.13 8.30 -3.73
C VAL A 28 13.34 9.17 -4.71
N PRO A 29 13.69 9.17 -6.01
CA PRO A 29 12.89 9.85 -7.02
C PRO A 29 11.42 9.40 -6.97
N ARG A 30 10.50 10.35 -7.14
CA ARG A 30 9.04 10.14 -7.06
C ARG A 30 8.54 9.60 -5.73
N LEU A 31 9.30 9.74 -4.64
CA LEU A 31 8.78 9.46 -3.29
C LEU A 31 7.44 10.17 -3.10
N ARG A 32 6.41 9.39 -2.80
CA ARG A 32 5.07 9.84 -2.45
C ARG A 32 4.94 9.83 -0.94
N GLY A 33 3.86 10.37 -0.42
CA GLY A 33 3.53 10.17 0.97
C GLY A 33 2.39 11.03 1.47
N ASP A 34 2.25 11.05 2.79
CA ASP A 34 1.32 11.96 3.46
C ASP A 34 1.64 13.44 3.11
N HIS A 35 2.89 13.74 2.68
CA HIS A 35 3.29 15.09 2.23
C HIS A 35 2.47 15.61 1.06
N ASP A 36 2.10 14.73 0.13
CA ASP A 36 1.58 15.14 -1.18
C ASP A 36 0.32 16.00 -1.03
N LEU A 37 -0.48 15.72 0.01
CA LEU A 37 -1.69 16.47 0.35
C LEU A 37 -1.50 17.44 1.51
N ASN A 38 -0.34 17.41 2.15
CA ASN A 38 -0.07 18.16 3.36
C ASN A 38 1.37 18.69 3.26
N PRO A 39 1.69 19.77 2.52
CA PRO A 39 3.08 20.20 2.28
C PRO A 39 3.71 21.04 3.44
N PRO A 40 5.06 21.04 3.59
CA PRO A 40 5.83 21.60 4.73
C PRO A 40 5.45 23.00 5.17
N ASP A 41 5.29 23.85 4.18
CA ASP A 41 4.94 25.26 4.26
C ASP A 41 3.48 25.50 4.63
N ALA A 42 2.59 24.53 4.40
CA ALA A 42 1.18 24.61 4.73
C ALA A 42 0.88 24.21 6.19
N HIS A 43 1.64 24.66 7.19
CA HIS A 43 1.35 24.44 8.63
C HIS A 43 1.10 22.98 9.09
N VAL A 44 1.35 21.95 8.27
CA VAL A 44 0.86 20.56 8.54
C VAL A 44 1.97 19.58 8.94
N TRP A 45 3.21 20.03 9.20
CA TRP A 45 4.33 19.11 9.42
C TRP A 45 4.72 18.87 10.86
N VAL A 46 5.04 17.60 11.13
CA VAL A 46 5.80 17.19 12.31
C VAL A 46 7.19 17.78 12.17
N GLU A 47 7.64 18.52 13.18
CA GLU A 47 8.97 19.10 13.27
C GLU A 47 10.03 18.02 12.98
N PRO A 48 11.07 18.29 12.17
CA PRO A 48 12.12 17.32 11.83
C PRO A 48 12.76 16.62 13.04
N GLU A 49 12.79 17.29 14.20
CA GLU A 49 13.37 16.83 15.46
C GLU A 49 12.52 15.75 16.16
N GLU A 50 11.24 15.61 15.80
CA GLU A 50 10.34 14.56 16.30
C GLU A 50 10.15 13.41 15.31
N ARG A 51 10.82 13.44 14.15
CA ARG A 51 10.68 12.40 13.14
C ARG A 51 11.28 11.09 13.68
N PRO A 52 10.48 10.04 13.88
CA PRO A 52 11.03 8.73 14.24
C PRO A 52 12.01 8.28 13.14
N SER A 53 13.00 7.48 13.51
CA SER A 53 13.94 6.91 12.55
C SER A 53 13.18 6.25 11.41
N LEU A 54 13.57 6.59 10.17
CA LEU A 54 12.94 6.03 8.97
C LEU A 54 13.16 4.52 8.95
N ARG A 55 12.08 3.79 8.73
CA ARG A 55 12.06 2.32 8.67
C ARG A 55 11.54 1.88 7.31
N ALA A 56 12.21 0.90 6.73
CA ALA A 56 11.79 0.33 5.46
C ALA A 56 10.71 -0.71 5.71
N ALA A 57 9.67 -0.67 4.88
CA ALA A 57 8.58 -1.63 4.86
C ALA A 57 8.23 -1.96 3.42
N ALA A 58 7.60 -3.11 3.21
CA ALA A 58 7.07 -3.50 1.92
C ALA A 58 5.66 -4.04 2.10
N VAL A 59 4.80 -3.75 1.12
CA VAL A 59 3.44 -4.29 1.07
C VAL A 59 3.22 -4.97 -0.26
N LEU A 60 2.47 -6.07 -0.24
CA LEU A 60 2.01 -6.70 -1.46
C LEU A 60 0.76 -5.98 -1.97
N VAL A 61 0.74 -5.60 -3.24
CA VAL A 61 -0.47 -5.18 -3.96
C VAL A 61 -0.92 -6.37 -4.83
N PRO A 62 -1.61 -7.36 -4.25
CA PRO A 62 -2.01 -8.58 -4.95
C PRO A 62 -3.19 -8.32 -5.88
N VAL A 63 -2.97 -8.43 -7.19
CA VAL A 63 -4.00 -8.36 -8.23
C VAL A 63 -4.43 -9.79 -8.60
N ILE A 64 -5.57 -10.24 -8.06
CA ILE A 64 -6.15 -11.57 -8.28
C ILE A 64 -6.84 -11.61 -9.64
N GLU A 65 -6.45 -12.56 -10.49
CA GLU A 65 -6.90 -12.65 -11.89
C GLU A 65 -8.18 -13.49 -12.04
N HIS A 66 -9.27 -13.07 -11.38
CA HIS A 66 -10.56 -13.75 -11.54
C HIS A 66 -11.09 -13.66 -12.98
N ALA A 67 -11.85 -14.68 -13.39
CA ALA A 67 -12.46 -14.75 -14.72
C ALA A 67 -13.43 -13.58 -15.03
N HIS A 68 -14.05 -12.99 -13.98
CA HIS A 68 -14.99 -11.88 -14.11
C HIS A 68 -14.33 -10.50 -13.95
N GLY A 69 -13.00 -10.45 -13.80
CA GLY A 69 -12.23 -9.21 -13.71
C GLY A 69 -11.25 -9.20 -12.53
N PRO A 70 -10.13 -8.46 -12.64
CA PRO A 70 -9.12 -8.43 -11.60
C PRO A 70 -9.62 -7.77 -10.32
N HIS A 71 -9.22 -8.33 -9.19
CA HIS A 71 -9.52 -7.80 -7.86
C HIS A 71 -8.23 -7.57 -7.08
N VAL A 72 -8.29 -6.73 -6.06
CA VAL A 72 -7.17 -6.48 -5.13
C VAL A 72 -7.55 -7.00 -3.75
N LEU A 73 -6.73 -7.88 -3.20
CA LEU A 73 -6.90 -8.36 -1.82
C LEU A 73 -6.37 -7.33 -0.83
N LEU A 74 -7.21 -7.00 0.15
CA LEU A 74 -6.91 -6.11 1.26
C LEU A 74 -7.24 -6.82 2.58
N THR A 75 -6.64 -6.34 3.66
CA THR A 75 -6.89 -6.81 5.02
C THR A 75 -7.46 -5.68 5.86
N ARG A 76 -8.25 -6.03 6.86
CA ARG A 76 -8.61 -5.15 7.97
C ARG A 76 -7.85 -5.62 9.20
N ARG A 77 -7.03 -4.73 9.76
CA ARG A 77 -6.22 -5.03 10.94
C ARG A 77 -7.10 -5.35 12.15
N ALA A 78 -6.68 -6.32 12.95
CA ALA A 78 -7.41 -6.70 14.15
C ALA A 78 -7.56 -5.53 15.14
N GLU A 79 -8.73 -5.43 15.78
CA GLU A 79 -9.08 -4.24 16.59
C GLU A 79 -8.24 -4.10 17.86
N HIS A 80 -7.65 -5.19 18.34
CA HIS A 80 -6.86 -5.23 19.57
C HIS A 80 -5.40 -4.75 19.37
N LEU A 81 -4.99 -4.43 18.14
CA LEU A 81 -3.66 -3.91 17.85
C LEU A 81 -3.61 -2.42 18.18
N GLY A 82 -2.78 -2.03 19.16
CA GLY A 82 -2.77 -0.66 19.69
C GLY A 82 -2.62 0.44 18.63
N THR A 83 -1.74 0.27 17.65
CA THR A 83 -1.56 1.22 16.54
C THR A 83 -2.25 0.70 15.27
N HIS A 84 -2.95 1.58 14.55
CA HIS A 84 -3.65 1.27 13.29
C HIS A 84 -4.76 0.22 13.41
N SER A 85 -5.32 0.02 14.61
CA SER A 85 -6.50 -0.81 14.87
C SER A 85 -7.61 -0.58 13.84
N GLY A 86 -8.13 -1.66 13.26
CA GLY A 86 -9.28 -1.62 12.34
C GLY A 86 -9.01 -0.97 10.98
N GLN A 87 -7.79 -0.53 10.69
CA GLN A 87 -7.47 0.10 9.41
C GLN A 87 -7.39 -0.92 8.29
N VAL A 88 -7.83 -0.51 7.10
CA VAL A 88 -7.64 -1.28 5.88
C VAL A 88 -6.21 -1.11 5.37
N ALA A 89 -5.54 -2.22 5.11
CA ALA A 89 -4.17 -2.28 4.64
C ALA A 89 -4.01 -3.30 3.51
N PHE A 90 -2.92 -3.16 2.76
CA PHE A 90 -2.35 -4.26 2.03
C PHE A 90 -1.67 -5.24 3.00
N PRO A 91 -1.57 -6.54 2.68
CA PRO A 91 -0.68 -7.43 3.40
C PRO A 91 0.76 -6.92 3.32
N GLY A 92 1.47 -6.87 4.45
CA GLY A 92 2.82 -6.35 4.45
C GLY A 92 3.31 -5.83 5.80
N GLY A 93 4.61 -5.59 5.85
CA GLY A 93 5.29 -5.28 7.09
C GLY A 93 6.71 -4.77 6.88
N LYS A 94 7.54 -4.91 7.91
CA LYS A 94 8.92 -4.44 7.87
C LYS A 94 9.75 -5.32 6.95
N ILE A 95 10.75 -4.70 6.32
CA ILE A 95 11.78 -5.45 5.60
C ILE A 95 12.85 -5.85 6.62
N ASP A 96 13.02 -7.15 6.84
CA ASP A 96 14.02 -7.66 7.78
C ASP A 96 15.43 -7.64 7.18
N PRO A 97 16.49 -7.66 8.01
CA PRO A 97 17.87 -7.66 7.53
C PRO A 97 18.15 -8.83 6.58
N GLY A 98 18.57 -8.52 5.36
CA GLY A 98 18.87 -9.51 4.32
C GLY A 98 17.71 -9.81 3.38
N GLU A 99 16.51 -9.28 3.64
CA GLU A 99 15.37 -9.40 2.71
C GLU A 99 15.40 -8.33 1.63
N THR A 100 14.99 -8.73 0.43
CA THR A 100 14.49 -7.82 -0.58
C THR A 100 13.07 -7.35 -0.24
N PRO A 101 12.60 -6.21 -0.77
CA PRO A 101 11.22 -5.75 -0.56
C PRO A 101 10.17 -6.78 -0.99
N ALA A 102 10.41 -7.50 -2.09
CA ALA A 102 9.50 -8.56 -2.55
C ALA A 102 9.46 -9.76 -1.59
N GLU A 103 10.61 -10.18 -1.05
CA GLU A 103 10.65 -11.27 -0.05
C GLU A 103 9.86 -10.91 1.21
N ALA A 104 10.05 -9.68 1.72
CA ALA A 104 9.31 -9.19 2.88
C ALA A 104 7.80 -9.15 2.61
N ALA A 105 7.36 -8.55 1.49
CA ALA A 105 5.94 -8.49 1.13
C ALA A 105 5.30 -9.87 0.96
N LEU A 106 6.03 -10.83 0.37
CA LEU A 106 5.55 -12.21 0.20
C LEU A 106 5.50 -12.98 1.52
N ARG A 107 6.50 -12.81 2.39
CA ARG A 107 6.50 -13.41 3.75
C ARG A 107 5.30 -12.93 4.54
N GLU A 108 5.10 -11.62 4.60
CA GLU A 108 4.00 -11.01 5.36
C GLU A 108 2.63 -11.42 4.79
N ALA A 109 2.46 -11.50 3.47
CA ALA A 109 1.22 -11.98 2.87
C ALA A 109 0.93 -13.47 3.20
N GLU A 110 1.97 -14.29 3.30
CA GLU A 110 1.86 -15.68 3.72
C GLU A 110 1.52 -15.79 5.22
N GLU A 111 2.15 -14.98 6.08
CA GLU A 111 1.93 -14.94 7.53
C GLU A 111 0.55 -14.39 7.93
N GLU A 112 0.12 -13.29 7.30
CA GLU A 112 -1.11 -12.58 7.67
C GLU A 112 -2.37 -13.26 7.12
N VAL A 113 -2.33 -13.74 5.88
CA VAL A 113 -3.53 -14.25 5.16
C VAL A 113 -3.35 -15.63 4.52
N GLY A 114 -2.18 -16.28 4.68
CA GLY A 114 -1.94 -17.60 4.12
C GLY A 114 -1.81 -17.61 2.60
N LEU A 115 -1.50 -16.48 1.97
CA LEU A 115 -1.36 -16.41 0.50
C LEU A 115 -0.04 -17.07 0.08
N ALA A 116 -0.13 -18.34 -0.33
CA ALA A 116 1.04 -19.11 -0.73
C ALA A 116 1.74 -18.50 -1.96
N ARG A 117 3.07 -18.36 -1.87
CA ARG A 117 3.94 -17.78 -2.91
C ARG A 117 3.78 -18.42 -4.29
N ALA A 118 3.40 -19.71 -4.35
CA ALA A 118 3.17 -20.43 -5.60
C ALA A 118 2.06 -19.83 -6.48
N HIS A 119 1.14 -19.05 -5.88
CA HIS A 119 0.10 -18.34 -6.62
C HIS A 119 0.54 -16.96 -7.09
N VAL A 120 1.68 -16.44 -6.63
CA VAL A 120 2.06 -15.03 -6.74
C VAL A 120 3.21 -14.86 -7.73
N THR A 121 3.02 -13.98 -8.72
CA THR A 121 4.07 -13.56 -9.65
C THR A 121 4.27 -12.05 -9.54
N VAL A 122 5.43 -11.61 -9.07
CA VAL A 122 5.76 -10.18 -8.96
C VAL A 122 5.80 -9.53 -10.35
N ALA A 123 5.06 -8.44 -10.51
CA ALA A 123 5.01 -7.63 -11.72
C ALA A 123 6.04 -6.49 -11.69
N GLY A 124 6.25 -5.90 -10.51
CA GLY A 124 7.21 -4.83 -10.29
C GLY A 124 6.84 -3.98 -9.07
N TYR A 125 7.43 -2.79 -9.01
CA TYR A 125 7.31 -1.87 -7.88
C TYR A 125 6.62 -0.57 -8.29
N LEU A 126 5.83 -0.01 -7.37
CA LEU A 126 5.33 1.35 -7.46
C LEU A 126 6.30 2.33 -6.76
N ASP A 127 5.97 3.61 -6.79
CA ASP A 127 6.73 4.61 -6.08
C ASP A 127 6.63 4.38 -4.56
N ALA A 128 7.73 4.62 -3.83
CA ALA A 128 7.73 4.48 -2.38
C ALA A 128 6.77 5.49 -1.72
N TYR A 129 6.23 5.12 -0.56
CA TYR A 129 5.30 5.95 0.21
C TYR A 129 5.84 6.24 1.62
N GLU A 130 6.09 7.51 1.93
CA GLU A 130 6.46 7.97 3.27
C GLU A 130 5.21 8.27 4.10
N THR A 131 5.09 7.57 5.23
CA THR A 131 4.01 7.75 6.21
C THR A 131 4.45 8.69 7.32
N GLY A 132 3.49 9.40 7.93
CA GLY A 132 3.72 10.24 9.10
C GLY A 132 4.17 9.48 10.36
N THR A 133 4.20 8.14 10.34
CA THR A 133 4.70 7.28 11.43
C THR A 133 6.16 6.83 11.23
N GLY A 134 6.82 7.32 10.18
CA GLY A 134 8.24 7.06 9.92
C GLY A 134 8.52 5.78 9.15
N PHE A 135 7.54 5.24 8.42
CA PHE A 135 7.78 4.18 7.45
C PHE A 135 7.92 4.74 6.04
N ARG A 136 8.88 4.21 5.29
CA ARG A 136 8.91 4.29 3.82
C ARG A 136 8.56 2.92 3.27
N ILE A 137 7.36 2.85 2.70
CA ILE A 137 6.72 1.62 2.25
C ILE A 137 6.98 1.48 0.76
N LEU A 138 7.49 0.33 0.32
CA LEU A 138 7.56 -0.05 -1.09
C LEU A 138 6.37 -0.94 -1.47
N PRO A 139 5.46 -0.48 -2.35
CA PRO A 139 4.38 -1.32 -2.84
C PRO A 139 4.90 -2.27 -3.94
N VAL A 140 4.77 -3.57 -3.71
CA VAL A 140 5.14 -4.64 -4.62
C VAL A 140 3.89 -5.13 -5.34
N VAL A 141 3.73 -4.79 -6.62
CA VAL A 141 2.57 -5.23 -7.41
C VAL A 141 2.81 -6.66 -7.89
N ALA A 142 1.84 -7.53 -7.68
CA ALA A 142 1.92 -8.92 -8.12
C ALA A 142 0.61 -9.40 -8.72
N PHE A 143 0.72 -10.30 -9.71
CA PHE A 143 -0.42 -11.05 -10.21
C PHE A 143 -0.61 -12.30 -9.36
N VAL A 144 -1.87 -12.58 -9.00
CA VAL A 144 -2.23 -13.75 -8.20
C VAL A 144 -3.16 -14.65 -9.00
N THR A 145 -2.71 -15.88 -9.23
CA THR A 145 -3.52 -16.91 -9.89
C THR A 145 -4.60 -17.41 -8.91
N PRO A 146 -5.90 -17.38 -9.26
CA PRO A 146 -6.98 -17.88 -8.40
C PRO A 146 -6.82 -19.36 -8.01
N GLY A 147 -7.65 -19.82 -7.07
CA GLY A 147 -7.64 -21.21 -6.59
C GLY A 147 -6.80 -21.45 -5.33
N PHE A 148 -6.40 -20.38 -4.65
CA PHE A 148 -5.83 -20.44 -3.30
C PHE A 148 -6.94 -20.44 -2.24
N SER A 149 -6.58 -20.75 -1.00
CA SER A 149 -7.43 -20.57 0.17
C SER A 149 -6.71 -19.69 1.18
N LEU A 150 -7.42 -18.70 1.74
CA LEU A 150 -6.83 -17.84 2.76
C LEU A 150 -6.90 -18.50 4.13
N THR A 151 -5.82 -18.36 4.89
CA THR A 151 -5.75 -18.72 6.32
C THR A 151 -5.39 -17.47 7.08
N ILE A 152 -6.40 -16.82 7.66
CA ILE A 152 -6.23 -15.54 8.35
C ILE A 152 -5.53 -15.75 9.69
N SER A 153 -4.48 -14.97 9.95
CA SER A 153 -3.88 -14.85 11.28
C SER A 153 -4.73 -13.94 12.16
N PRO A 154 -5.50 -14.48 13.13
CA PRO A 154 -6.46 -13.69 13.90
C PRO A 154 -5.80 -12.68 14.86
N HIS A 155 -4.49 -12.83 15.11
CA HIS A 155 -3.71 -11.91 15.91
C HIS A 155 -3.42 -10.59 15.17
N GLU A 156 -3.45 -10.61 13.83
CA GLU A 156 -3.02 -9.48 13.01
C GLU A 156 -4.14 -8.96 12.11
N VAL A 157 -4.95 -9.88 11.59
CA VAL A 157 -5.98 -9.61 10.60
C VAL A 157 -7.34 -10.04 11.16
N ALA A 158 -8.28 -9.10 11.23
CA ALA A 158 -9.67 -9.37 11.56
C ALA A 158 -10.43 -9.95 10.36
N GLU A 159 -10.08 -9.51 9.16
CA GLU A 159 -10.80 -9.83 7.94
C GLU A 159 -9.90 -9.62 6.72
N ALA A 160 -10.06 -10.46 5.69
CA ALA A 160 -9.52 -10.20 4.36
C ALA A 160 -10.66 -10.13 3.36
N PHE A 161 -10.59 -9.18 2.43
CA PHE A 161 -11.64 -8.92 1.47
C PHE A 161 -11.04 -8.42 0.15
N GLU A 162 -11.82 -8.57 -0.92
CA GLU A 162 -11.40 -8.20 -2.26
C GLU A 162 -12.16 -6.97 -2.76
N VAL A 163 -11.47 -6.10 -3.49
CA VAL A 163 -12.05 -4.92 -4.14
C VAL A 163 -11.78 -4.99 -5.64
N PRO A 164 -12.78 -4.81 -6.51
CA PRO A 164 -12.56 -4.80 -7.95
C PRO A 164 -11.49 -3.76 -8.32
N LEU A 165 -10.51 -4.16 -9.12
CA LEU A 165 -9.46 -3.24 -9.57
C LEU A 165 -10.07 -2.09 -10.38
N GLU A 166 -11.17 -2.32 -11.09
CA GLU A 166 -11.90 -1.25 -11.79
C GLU A 166 -12.43 -0.18 -10.83
N PHE A 167 -12.95 -0.55 -9.66
CA PHE A 167 -13.41 0.40 -8.66
C PHE A 167 -12.23 1.22 -8.13
N LEU A 168 -11.12 0.54 -7.83
CA LEU A 168 -9.91 1.18 -7.31
C LEU A 168 -9.23 2.10 -8.34
N MET A 169 -9.39 1.83 -9.64
CA MET A 169 -8.78 2.60 -10.73
C MET A 169 -9.75 3.62 -11.34
N ASP A 170 -10.96 3.74 -10.84
CA ASP A 170 -11.88 4.81 -11.22
C ASP A 170 -11.59 6.06 -10.36
N PRO A 171 -11.15 7.18 -10.97
CA PRO A 171 -10.83 8.40 -10.24
C PRO A 171 -12.05 9.00 -9.53
N ALA A 172 -13.28 8.67 -9.92
CA ALA A 172 -14.48 9.09 -9.20
C ALA A 172 -14.54 8.54 -7.77
N ASN A 173 -13.85 7.43 -7.49
CA ASN A 173 -13.77 6.84 -6.16
C ASN A 173 -12.62 7.40 -5.31
N HIS A 174 -11.73 8.24 -5.89
CA HIS A 174 -10.56 8.80 -5.19
C HIS A 174 -10.92 10.08 -4.44
N GLN A 175 -11.64 9.93 -3.34
CA GLN A 175 -12.14 11.06 -2.57
C GLN A 175 -11.01 11.69 -1.74
N ARG A 176 -11.05 13.02 -1.58
CA ARG A 176 -10.20 13.74 -0.62
C ARG A 176 -11.03 14.07 0.61
N HIS A 177 -10.54 13.62 1.75
CA HIS A 177 -11.15 13.84 3.06
C HIS A 177 -10.18 14.60 3.95
N SER A 178 -10.66 15.16 5.06
CA SER A 178 -9.81 15.81 6.05
C SER A 178 -10.28 15.56 7.48
N ALA A 179 -9.34 15.56 8.42
CA ALA A 179 -9.61 15.43 9.85
C ALA A 179 -8.65 16.28 10.67
N VAL A 180 -9.06 16.70 11.88
CA VAL A 180 -8.15 17.38 12.81
C VAL A 180 -7.40 16.35 13.63
N TRP A 181 -6.08 16.37 13.56
CA TRP A 181 -5.19 15.50 14.32
C TRP A 181 -4.13 16.34 15.03
N ARG A 182 -3.99 16.17 16.35
CA ARG A 182 -3.12 17.00 17.21
C ARG A 182 -3.30 18.51 16.98
N GLY A 183 -4.56 18.95 16.86
CA GLY A 183 -4.91 20.36 16.66
C GLY A 183 -4.67 20.91 15.25
N ARG A 184 -4.27 20.07 14.28
CA ARG A 184 -4.00 20.49 12.90
C ARG A 184 -4.89 19.73 11.92
N ARG A 185 -5.41 20.41 10.90
CA ARG A 185 -6.18 19.76 9.83
C ARG A 185 -5.20 18.97 8.94
N ARG A 186 -5.51 17.71 8.69
CA ARG A 186 -4.78 16.82 7.76
C ARG A 186 -5.72 16.35 6.67
N GLU A 187 -5.24 16.36 5.44
CA GLU A 187 -5.93 15.81 4.28
C GLU A 187 -5.41 14.41 3.94
N TYR A 188 -6.29 13.56 3.42
CA TYR A 188 -5.94 12.20 3.01
C TYR A 188 -6.89 11.72 1.90
N TYR A 189 -6.43 10.74 1.11
CA TYR A 189 -7.29 10.03 0.17
C TYR A 189 -8.14 8.99 0.90
N ALA A 190 -9.36 8.79 0.40
CA ALA A 190 -10.26 7.73 0.83
C ALA A 190 -11.01 7.13 -0.37
N MET A 191 -11.26 5.82 -0.32
CA MET A 191 -12.02 5.04 -1.30
C MET A 191 -12.99 4.11 -0.56
N PRO A 192 -14.12 4.61 -0.02
CA PRO A 192 -15.07 3.79 0.73
C PRO A 192 -15.73 2.73 -0.17
N TYR A 193 -15.74 1.46 0.26
CA TYR A 193 -16.26 0.34 -0.53
C TYR A 193 -16.95 -0.71 0.35
N ASN A 194 -18.23 -0.98 0.12
CA ASN A 194 -18.99 -2.04 0.83
C ASN A 194 -18.79 -2.06 2.35
N GLY A 195 -18.87 -0.88 2.99
CA GLY A 195 -18.68 -0.74 4.44
C GLY A 195 -17.22 -0.68 4.90
N HIS A 196 -16.26 -0.95 4.02
CA HIS A 196 -14.83 -0.77 4.28
C HIS A 196 -14.40 0.66 3.96
N TYR A 197 -13.68 1.27 4.89
CA TYR A 197 -13.09 2.59 4.69
C TYR A 197 -11.62 2.42 4.33
N ILE A 198 -11.29 2.51 3.03
CA ILE A 198 -9.92 2.43 2.52
C ILE A 198 -9.36 3.85 2.53
N TRP A 199 -8.36 4.16 3.35
CA TRP A 199 -7.90 5.54 3.54
C TRP A 199 -6.41 5.63 3.90
N GLY A 200 -5.90 6.85 4.00
CA GLY A 200 -4.53 7.12 4.45
C GLY A 200 -3.49 6.53 3.50
N ALA A 201 -2.45 5.89 4.05
CA ALA A 201 -1.36 5.33 3.26
C ALA A 201 -1.83 4.30 2.21
N THR A 202 -2.79 3.44 2.55
CA THR A 202 -3.36 2.45 1.62
C THR A 202 -4.00 3.14 0.41
N ALA A 203 -4.90 4.10 0.65
CA ALA A 203 -5.54 4.86 -0.42
C ALA A 203 -4.54 5.74 -1.18
N GLY A 204 -3.51 6.27 -0.50
CA GLY A 204 -2.42 7.01 -1.12
C GLY A 204 -1.60 6.16 -2.10
N MET A 205 -1.26 4.93 -1.72
CA MET A 205 -0.58 3.97 -2.59
C MET A 205 -1.47 3.52 -3.76
N LEU A 206 -2.77 3.31 -3.54
CA LEU A 206 -3.73 3.04 -4.62
C LEU A 206 -3.87 4.22 -5.58
N LYS A 207 -3.87 5.45 -5.06
CA LYS A 207 -3.86 6.65 -5.88
C LYS A 207 -2.55 6.77 -6.68
N ASN A 208 -1.41 6.43 -6.08
CA ASN A 208 -0.14 6.35 -6.81
C ASN A 208 -0.19 5.30 -7.91
N MET A 209 -0.76 4.12 -7.65
CA MET A 209 -0.96 3.09 -8.66
C MET A 209 -1.79 3.65 -9.83
N TYR A 210 -2.90 4.32 -9.56
CA TYR A 210 -3.67 4.99 -10.60
C TYR A 210 -2.83 5.99 -11.41
N ASP A 211 -2.08 6.87 -10.74
CA ASP A 211 -1.23 7.87 -11.40
C ASP A 211 -0.17 7.21 -12.28
N ARG A 212 0.43 6.10 -11.85
CA ARG A 212 1.40 5.33 -12.64
C ARG A 212 0.76 4.70 -13.87
N LEU A 213 -0.45 4.15 -13.72
CA LEU A 213 -1.11 3.37 -14.77
C LEU A 213 -1.81 4.25 -15.81
N TYR A 214 -2.33 5.41 -15.40
CA TYR A 214 -3.21 6.27 -16.21
C TYR A 214 -2.76 7.72 -16.30
N GLY A 215 -1.78 8.14 -15.50
CA GLY A 215 -1.14 9.44 -15.67
C GLY A 215 -0.32 9.49 -16.96
N ASP A 216 -0.20 10.71 -17.49
CA ASP A 216 0.60 11.01 -18.69
C ASP A 216 2.09 10.77 -18.45
#